data_AF-A0A9E0IQI6-F1
#
_entry.id   AF-A0A9E0IQI6-F1
#
_cell.length_a   1.000
_cell.length_b   1.000
_cell.length_c   1.000
_cell.angle_alpha   90.00
_cell.angle_beta   90.00
_cell.angle_gamma   90.00
#
_symmetry.space_group_name_H-M   'P 1'
#
loop_
_entity.id
_entity.type
_entity.pdbx_description
1 polymer ?
#
loop_
_entity_poly.entity_id
_entity_poly.type
_entity_poly.pdbx_seq_one_letter_code
_entity_poly.pdbx_strand_id
1 'polypeptide(L)'
;MHLDAAAAAAWMQARLAVLPAAVRDHLRGDLDVEGIAHGWSSARGPTGCLQVAGGRWPAFDAAEAAPGQNLVVAGSMVVDGVFTSTSHVFVWGDLLAQVVVNDGYLVVAGDLRCGRLLGRDHEGARATLVHGGLIAEEVLTRWSHPVQAGSRQVGRWIDDEDDATAAAEVVRVWGVGRGDGLGTLAAWARGRGPVVAEPTFPLAQLEAAAAAVSASAPGPVGPPAPPWVRAVLDLDAPQRELLRRLGQALATAPPMSDAERAAAAAAITRAVRSPKLADERAALLAALGKPA
;
A
#
# COMPACT_ATOMS: atom_id res chain seq x y z
N MET A 1 9.35 11.85 9.10
CA MET A 1 9.19 11.34 10.48
C MET A 1 9.20 9.83 10.43
N HIS A 2 10.08 9.18 11.19
CA HIS A 2 10.05 7.72 11.30
C HIS A 2 8.89 7.34 12.22
N LEU A 3 8.00 6.49 11.73
CA LEU A 3 6.91 5.93 12.51
C LEU A 3 7.27 4.49 12.82
N ASP A 4 7.28 4.14 14.11
CA ASP A 4 7.21 2.72 14.46
C ASP A 4 5.90 2.13 13.91
N ALA A 5 5.84 0.81 13.79
CA ALA A 5 4.72 0.17 13.15
C ALA A 5 3.36 0.41 13.85
N ALA A 6 3.36 0.57 15.18
CA ALA A 6 2.13 0.87 15.91
C ALA A 6 1.65 2.31 15.63
N ALA A 7 2.56 3.26 15.61
CA ALA A 7 2.30 4.66 15.27
C ALA A 7 1.88 4.82 13.80
N ALA A 8 2.52 4.08 12.90
CA ALA A 8 2.17 4.00 11.48
C ALA A 8 0.76 3.46 11.26
N ALA A 9 0.43 2.33 11.89
CA ALA A 9 -0.88 1.72 11.81
C ALA A 9 -1.96 2.67 12.38
N ALA A 10 -1.72 3.28 13.55
CA ALA A 10 -2.64 4.27 14.13
C ALA A 10 -2.83 5.50 13.24
N TRP A 11 -1.75 6.04 12.68
CA TRP A 11 -1.80 7.17 11.78
C TRP A 11 -2.67 6.84 10.55
N MET A 12 -2.44 5.69 9.92
CA MET A 12 -3.20 5.25 8.76
C MET A 12 -4.66 4.97 9.12
N GLN A 13 -4.94 4.34 10.27
CA GLN A 13 -6.31 4.08 10.73
C GLN A 13 -7.07 5.37 11.03
N ALA A 14 -6.45 6.34 11.71
CA ALA A 14 -7.05 7.64 11.99
C ALA A 14 -7.39 8.39 10.70
N ARG A 15 -6.52 8.28 9.70
CA ARG A 15 -6.71 8.87 8.38
C ARG A 15 -7.80 8.15 7.58
N LEU A 16 -7.85 6.83 7.60
CA LEU A 16 -8.93 6.04 6.97
C LEU A 16 -10.30 6.37 7.59
N ALA A 17 -10.34 6.66 8.89
CA ALA A 17 -11.56 7.00 9.60
C ALA A 17 -12.20 8.33 9.15
N VAL A 18 -11.43 9.25 8.56
CA VAL A 18 -11.95 10.53 8.05
C VAL A 18 -12.32 10.50 6.56
N LEU A 19 -12.03 9.40 5.85
CA LEU A 19 -12.46 9.23 4.47
C LEU A 19 -13.96 8.88 4.38
N PRO A 20 -14.62 9.20 3.25
CA PRO A 20 -15.98 8.76 2.98
C PRO A 20 -16.10 7.23 3.16
N ALA A 21 -17.22 6.75 3.73
CA ALA A 21 -17.40 5.33 4.06
C ALA A 21 -17.16 4.40 2.86
N ALA A 22 -17.64 4.78 1.66
CA ALA A 22 -17.40 4.03 0.43
C ALA A 22 -15.90 3.88 0.08
N VAL A 23 -15.12 4.95 0.28
CA VAL A 23 -13.67 4.95 0.05
C VAL A 23 -12.96 4.14 1.15
N ARG A 24 -13.40 4.26 2.40
CA ARG A 24 -12.87 3.52 3.55
C ARG A 24 -13.10 2.01 3.45
N ASP A 25 -14.28 1.58 3.02
CA ASP A 25 -14.63 0.16 2.93
C ASP A 25 -13.90 -0.50 1.75
N HIS A 26 -13.71 0.23 0.66
CA HIS A 26 -12.86 -0.19 -0.46
C HIS A 26 -11.39 -0.28 -0.05
N LEU A 27 -10.85 0.76 0.62
CA LEU A 27 -9.49 0.78 1.17
C LEU A 27 -9.27 -0.34 2.20
N ARG A 28 -10.22 -0.65 3.09
CA ARG A 28 -10.04 -1.73 4.09
C ARG A 28 -9.98 -3.13 3.45
N GLY A 29 -10.63 -3.31 2.30
CA GLY A 29 -10.58 -4.55 1.54
C GLY A 29 -9.21 -4.79 0.92
N ASP A 30 -8.63 -3.73 0.33
CA ASP A 30 -7.46 -3.83 -0.53
C ASP A 30 -6.15 -3.38 0.13
N LEU A 31 -6.21 -2.55 1.17
CA LEU A 31 -5.05 -1.97 1.85
C LEU A 31 -4.65 -2.78 3.08
N ASP A 32 -3.47 -3.39 3.03
CA ASP A 32 -2.87 -4.04 4.19
C ASP A 32 -2.18 -3.00 5.10
N VAL A 33 -2.97 -2.34 5.95
CA VAL A 33 -2.48 -1.31 6.89
C VAL A 33 -1.34 -1.85 7.76
N GLU A 34 -1.45 -3.12 8.19
CA GLU A 34 -0.42 -3.75 9.01
C GLU A 34 0.82 -4.10 8.18
N GLY A 35 0.66 -4.65 6.98
CA GLY A 35 1.77 -4.91 6.07
C GLY A 35 2.51 -3.64 5.64
N ILE A 36 1.79 -2.52 5.49
CA ILE A 36 2.37 -1.20 5.22
C ILE A 36 3.07 -0.64 6.47
N ALA A 37 2.45 -0.75 7.65
CA ALA A 37 3.00 -0.22 8.89
C ALA A 37 4.19 -1.03 9.43
N HIS A 38 4.17 -2.36 9.30
CA HIS A 38 5.18 -3.26 9.82
C HIS A 38 6.35 -3.51 8.86
N GLY A 39 6.23 -3.09 7.60
CA GLY A 39 7.20 -3.45 6.56
C GLY A 39 6.85 -4.82 5.95
N TRP A 40 7.04 -4.97 4.64
CA TRP A 40 7.14 -6.28 4.03
C TRP A 40 8.61 -6.53 3.72
N SER A 41 9.28 -7.27 4.60
CA SER A 41 10.63 -7.77 4.29
C SER A 41 10.69 -9.25 4.57
N SER A 42 10.97 -10.02 3.52
CA SER A 42 11.60 -11.34 3.59
C SER A 42 13.03 -11.27 4.17
N ALA A 43 13.49 -10.09 4.59
CA ALA A 43 14.86 -9.83 5.00
C ALA A 43 14.91 -8.87 6.20
N ARG A 44 14.73 -9.40 7.42
CA ARG A 44 15.22 -8.89 8.73
C ARG A 44 15.65 -7.40 8.77
N GLY A 45 14.77 -6.49 8.36
CA GLY A 45 15.00 -5.05 8.29
C GLY A 45 14.16 -4.29 9.32
N PRO A 46 14.43 -2.99 9.53
CA PRO A 46 13.72 -2.19 10.52
C PRO A 46 12.21 -2.18 10.25
N THR A 47 11.42 -2.55 11.26
CA THR A 47 9.96 -2.51 11.24
C THR A 47 9.45 -1.08 11.34
N GLY A 48 8.51 -0.67 10.50
CA GLY A 48 7.97 0.69 10.47
C GLY A 48 7.80 1.26 9.07
N CYS A 49 7.37 2.52 8.99
CA CYS A 49 7.33 3.26 7.74
C CYS A 49 7.88 4.68 7.92
N LEU A 50 8.45 5.21 6.83
CA LEU A 50 8.85 6.61 6.79
C LEU A 50 7.64 7.44 6.36
N GLN A 51 7.23 8.39 7.19
CA GLN A 51 6.28 9.41 6.77
C GLN A 51 7.04 10.60 6.19
N VAL A 52 6.74 10.94 4.94
CA VAL A 52 7.19 12.19 4.29
C VAL A 52 5.99 13.09 4.06
N ALA A 53 6.22 14.42 4.06
CA ALA A 53 5.20 15.35 3.62
C ALA A 53 5.01 15.20 2.10
N GLY A 54 3.77 15.36 1.64
CA GLY A 54 3.48 15.64 0.24
C GLY A 54 4.10 16.96 -0.22
N GLY A 55 3.82 17.34 -1.46
CA GLY A 55 4.37 18.54 -2.08
C GLY A 55 5.03 18.25 -3.41
N ARG A 56 5.86 19.19 -3.86
CA ARG A 56 6.46 19.16 -5.20
C ARG A 56 7.90 18.67 -5.17
N TRP A 57 8.21 17.72 -6.04
CA TRP A 57 9.50 17.03 -6.14
C TRP A 57 9.99 17.04 -7.60
N PRO A 58 11.27 17.29 -7.87
CA PRO A 58 11.80 17.25 -9.24
C PRO A 58 11.86 15.82 -9.81
N ALA A 59 12.13 14.84 -8.94
CA ALA A 59 12.04 13.41 -9.16
C ALA A 59 11.87 12.77 -7.78
N PHE A 60 11.35 11.55 -7.73
CA PHE A 60 11.14 10.85 -6.48
C PHE A 60 11.44 9.36 -6.62
N ASP A 61 12.32 8.86 -5.75
CA ASP A 61 12.53 7.43 -5.57
C ASP A 61 12.16 7.01 -4.15
N ALA A 62 11.18 6.14 -4.04
CA ALA A 62 10.79 5.58 -2.75
C ALA A 62 11.89 4.72 -2.12
N ALA A 63 12.71 4.03 -2.92
CA ALA A 63 13.81 3.20 -2.41
C ALA A 63 14.93 4.05 -1.80
N GLU A 64 15.34 5.13 -2.45
CA GLU A 64 16.29 6.09 -1.87
C GLU A 64 15.69 6.85 -0.68
N ALA A 65 14.41 7.23 -0.75
CA ALA A 65 13.75 7.98 0.32
C ALA A 65 13.57 7.13 1.60
N ALA A 66 13.27 5.84 1.46
CA ALA A 66 13.02 4.93 2.55
C ALA A 66 13.71 3.56 2.34
N PRO A 67 15.05 3.49 2.43
CA PRO A 67 15.78 2.25 2.13
C PRO A 67 15.34 1.10 3.05
N GLY A 68 14.82 0.02 2.45
CA GLY A 68 14.33 -1.15 3.17
C GLY A 68 13.09 -0.90 4.04
N GLN A 69 12.38 0.21 3.83
CA GLN A 69 11.19 0.60 4.58
C GLN A 69 10.02 0.89 3.64
N ASN A 70 8.81 0.78 4.18
CA ASN A 70 7.62 1.27 3.50
C ASN A 70 7.51 2.79 3.67
N LEU A 71 6.81 3.44 2.74
CA LEU A 71 6.71 4.89 2.69
C LEU A 71 5.24 5.34 2.74
N VAL A 72 4.98 6.35 3.56
CA VAL A 72 3.70 7.04 3.63
C VAL A 72 3.90 8.50 3.26
N VAL A 73 3.22 8.96 2.22
CA VAL A 73 3.20 10.36 1.80
C VAL A 73 1.95 11.03 2.38
N ALA A 74 2.17 11.92 3.33
CA ALA A 74 1.12 12.70 3.96
C ALA A 74 0.69 13.86 3.06
N GLY A 75 -0.35 13.61 2.26
CA GLY A 75 -0.96 14.60 1.36
C GLY A 75 -0.74 14.30 -0.12
N SER A 76 -1.07 15.26 -0.98
CA SER A 76 -0.85 15.14 -2.42
C SER A 76 0.63 15.32 -2.77
N MET A 77 1.05 14.67 -3.84
CA MET A 77 2.41 14.68 -4.33
C MET A 77 2.45 15.06 -5.80
N VAL A 78 3.33 16.00 -6.14
CA VAL A 78 3.61 16.41 -7.52
C VAL A 78 5.06 16.09 -7.80
N VAL A 79 5.31 15.26 -8.81
CA VAL A 79 6.64 14.87 -9.25
C VAL A 79 6.84 15.41 -10.66
N ASP A 80 7.66 16.45 -10.81
CA ASP A 80 7.89 17.11 -12.10
C ASP A 80 8.64 16.23 -13.11
N GLY A 81 9.10 15.05 -12.68
CA GLY A 81 9.78 14.07 -13.50
C GLY A 81 9.25 12.67 -13.24
N VAL A 82 10.10 11.81 -12.69
CA VAL A 82 9.82 10.38 -12.51
C VAL A 82 9.56 10.08 -11.05
N PHE A 83 8.46 9.39 -10.80
CA PHE A 83 8.19 8.69 -9.56
C PHE A 83 8.57 7.22 -9.74
N THR A 84 9.46 6.70 -8.90
CA THR A 84 9.79 5.28 -8.84
C THR A 84 9.46 4.68 -7.48
N SER A 85 8.97 3.45 -7.49
CA SER A 85 8.70 2.68 -6.29
C SER A 85 9.10 1.24 -6.49
N THR A 86 9.89 0.69 -5.58
CA THR A 86 10.17 -0.76 -5.48
C THR A 86 9.71 -1.32 -4.12
N SER A 87 9.13 -0.47 -3.25
CA SER A 87 8.64 -0.80 -1.91
C SER A 87 7.13 -0.55 -1.83
N HIS A 88 6.54 -0.67 -0.63
CA HIS A 88 5.15 -0.27 -0.46
C HIS A 88 5.08 1.25 -0.24
N VAL A 89 4.41 1.94 -1.15
CA VAL A 89 4.20 3.39 -1.08
C VAL A 89 2.72 3.67 -1.00
N PHE A 90 2.35 4.48 -0.02
CA PHE A 90 0.99 4.96 0.14
C PHE A 90 0.94 6.48 0.08
N VAL A 91 0.23 7.00 -0.92
CA VAL A 91 -0.01 8.44 -1.10
C VAL A 91 -1.40 8.78 -0.61
N TRP A 92 -1.48 9.60 0.43
CA TRP A 92 -2.75 9.95 1.07
C TRP A 92 -3.61 10.95 0.26
N GLY A 93 -3.02 11.66 -0.70
CA GLY A 93 -3.72 12.56 -1.61
C GLY A 93 -3.61 12.13 -3.08
N ASP A 94 -3.60 13.11 -3.98
CA ASP A 94 -3.34 12.87 -5.40
C ASP A 94 -1.85 12.60 -5.64
N LEU A 95 -1.54 11.82 -6.67
CA LEU A 95 -0.19 11.68 -7.21
C LEU A 95 -0.17 12.17 -8.66
N LEU A 96 0.59 13.23 -8.90
CA LEU A 96 0.81 13.80 -10.23
C LEU A 96 2.27 13.55 -10.60
N ALA A 97 2.55 12.89 -11.72
CA ALA A 97 3.92 12.64 -12.17
C ALA A 97 4.02 12.59 -13.70
N GLN A 98 5.14 12.94 -14.32
CA GLN A 98 5.30 12.69 -15.76
C GLN A 98 5.35 11.19 -16.07
N VAL A 99 6.11 10.46 -15.27
CA VAL A 99 6.28 9.01 -15.37
C VAL A 99 6.15 8.40 -13.99
N VAL A 100 5.37 7.33 -13.91
CA VAL A 100 5.27 6.47 -12.74
C VAL A 100 5.85 5.12 -13.11
N VAL A 101 6.91 4.70 -12.42
CA VAL A 101 7.45 3.34 -12.51
C VAL A 101 7.21 2.66 -11.16
N ASN A 102 6.26 1.76 -11.12
CA ASN A 102 5.95 0.99 -9.93
C ASN A 102 6.37 -0.47 -10.12
N ASP A 103 7.40 -0.87 -9.40
CA ASP A 103 7.95 -2.22 -9.25
C ASP A 103 7.63 -2.77 -7.83
N GLY A 104 6.66 -2.14 -7.15
CA GLY A 104 6.26 -2.42 -5.78
C GLY A 104 4.75 -2.30 -5.59
N TYR A 105 4.32 -2.01 -4.36
CA TYR A 105 2.90 -1.81 -4.07
C TYR A 105 2.61 -0.32 -3.93
N LEU A 106 1.88 0.25 -4.89
CA LEU A 106 1.54 1.67 -4.88
C LEU A 106 0.05 1.82 -4.62
N VAL A 107 -0.30 2.55 -3.56
CA VAL A 107 -1.69 2.94 -3.30
C VAL A 107 -1.81 4.46 -3.30
N VAL A 108 -2.75 4.98 -4.08
CA VAL A 108 -3.07 6.41 -4.16
C VAL A 108 -4.52 6.59 -3.71
N ALA A 109 -4.72 7.32 -2.61
CA ALA A 109 -6.06 7.54 -2.06
C ALA A 109 -6.87 8.57 -2.88
N GLY A 110 -6.20 9.49 -3.59
CA GLY A 110 -6.81 10.44 -4.53
C GLY A 110 -6.72 9.97 -5.98
N ASP A 111 -6.57 10.94 -6.89
CA ASP A 111 -6.34 10.72 -8.32
C ASP A 111 -4.86 10.41 -8.59
N LEU A 112 -4.62 9.51 -9.55
CA LEU A 112 -3.31 9.32 -10.17
C LEU A 112 -3.32 9.93 -11.57
N ARG A 113 -2.51 10.97 -11.77
CA ARG A 113 -2.37 11.64 -13.06
C ARG A 113 -0.95 11.52 -13.56
N CYS A 114 -0.78 10.93 -14.73
CA CYS A 114 0.54 10.85 -15.32
C CYS A 114 0.53 10.90 -16.84
N GLY A 115 1.69 11.16 -17.44
CA GLY A 115 1.86 10.88 -18.86
C GLY A 115 1.90 9.36 -19.05
N ARG A 116 2.82 8.71 -18.34
CA ARG A 116 3.10 7.28 -18.48
C ARG A 116 3.09 6.55 -17.15
N LEU A 117 2.49 5.37 -17.15
CA LEU A 117 2.53 4.44 -16.02
C LEU A 117 3.13 3.10 -16.47
N LEU A 118 4.17 2.66 -15.79
CA LEU A 118 4.77 1.34 -15.90
C LEU A 118 4.54 0.57 -14.59
N GLY A 119 3.74 -0.50 -14.64
CA GLY A 119 3.64 -1.48 -13.57
C GLY A 119 4.51 -2.70 -13.87
N ARG A 120 5.32 -3.15 -12.91
CA ARG A 120 6.21 -4.30 -13.03
C ARG A 120 6.21 -5.14 -11.75
N ASP A 121 6.53 -6.42 -11.95
CA ASP A 121 6.87 -7.45 -10.97
C ASP A 121 5.72 -8.34 -10.49
N HIS A 122 6.01 -9.65 -10.50
CA HIS A 122 5.14 -10.74 -10.08
C HIS A 122 5.97 -11.79 -9.34
N GLU A 123 6.05 -11.63 -8.02
CA GLU A 123 5.95 -12.72 -7.05
C GLU A 123 5.21 -12.15 -5.81
N GLY A 124 3.89 -12.39 -5.74
CA GLY A 124 3.03 -11.99 -4.63
C GLY A 124 2.40 -10.60 -4.77
N ALA A 125 1.15 -10.55 -5.25
CA ALA A 125 0.11 -9.54 -5.02
C ALA A 125 0.43 -8.01 -5.08
N ARG A 126 1.60 -7.59 -5.55
CA ARG A 126 1.97 -6.17 -5.66
C ARG A 126 1.24 -5.54 -6.85
N ALA A 127 0.39 -4.56 -6.55
CA ALA A 127 -0.50 -3.87 -7.46
C ALA A 127 -0.29 -2.36 -7.44
N THR A 128 -0.84 -1.67 -8.45
CA THR A 128 -1.10 -0.24 -8.38
C THR A 128 -2.59 -0.03 -8.13
N LEU A 129 -2.96 0.56 -7.00
CA LEU A 129 -4.34 0.84 -6.61
C LEU A 129 -4.57 2.35 -6.54
N VAL A 130 -5.55 2.84 -7.28
CA VAL A 130 -5.92 4.27 -7.33
C VAL A 130 -7.39 4.40 -6.95
N HIS A 131 -7.69 5.01 -5.80
CA HIS A 131 -9.09 5.09 -5.37
C HIS A 131 -9.90 6.11 -6.14
N GLY A 132 -9.28 7.22 -6.55
CA GLY A 132 -9.87 8.20 -7.45
C GLY A 132 -9.82 7.76 -8.92
N GLY A 133 -9.54 8.70 -9.80
CA GLY A 133 -9.32 8.47 -11.22
C GLY A 133 -7.86 8.17 -11.56
N LEU A 134 -7.64 7.19 -12.43
CA LEU A 134 -6.40 7.04 -13.18
C LEU A 134 -6.53 7.80 -14.50
N ILE A 135 -5.77 8.88 -14.65
CA ILE A 135 -5.64 9.65 -15.89
C ILE A 135 -4.23 9.46 -16.41
N ALA A 136 -4.10 8.78 -17.55
CA ALA A 136 -2.81 8.51 -18.17
C ALA A 136 -2.86 8.63 -19.69
N GLU A 137 -1.79 9.11 -20.33
CA GLU A 137 -1.69 9.02 -21.79
C GLU A 137 -1.46 7.56 -22.20
N GLU A 138 -0.56 6.87 -21.48
CA GLU A 138 -0.15 5.52 -21.82
C GLU A 138 0.16 4.69 -20.56
N VAL A 139 -0.42 3.49 -20.46
CA VAL A 139 -0.20 2.53 -19.38
C VAL A 139 0.40 1.26 -19.97
N LEU A 140 1.47 0.78 -19.36
CA LEU A 140 2.09 -0.52 -19.65
C LEU A 140 2.09 -1.35 -18.36
N THR A 141 1.39 -2.49 -18.39
CA THR A 141 1.48 -3.53 -17.36
C THR A 141 2.43 -4.62 -17.85
N ARG A 142 3.41 -4.97 -17.01
CA ARG A 142 4.36 -6.04 -17.30
C ARG A 142 4.27 -7.15 -16.28
N TRP A 143 4.43 -8.39 -16.75
CA TRP A 143 4.42 -9.58 -15.92
C TRP A 143 3.15 -9.66 -15.06
N SER A 144 1.99 -9.39 -15.66
CA SER A 144 0.69 -9.42 -14.96
C SER A 144 0.53 -8.43 -13.80
N HIS A 145 1.26 -7.30 -13.77
CA HIS A 145 1.09 -6.27 -12.74
C HIS A 145 -0.33 -5.68 -12.74
N PRO A 146 -1.18 -5.96 -11.72
CA PRO A 146 -2.55 -5.48 -11.72
C PRO A 146 -2.61 -3.99 -11.39
N VAL A 147 -3.33 -3.25 -12.24
CA VAL A 147 -3.66 -1.84 -11.99
C VAL A 147 -5.17 -1.71 -11.81
N GLN A 148 -5.58 -1.18 -10.66
CA GLN A 148 -6.98 -0.93 -10.32
C GLN A 148 -7.19 0.56 -10.07
N ALA A 149 -8.29 1.09 -10.59
CA ALA A 149 -8.67 2.48 -10.41
C ALA A 149 -10.18 2.63 -10.32
N GLY A 150 -10.67 3.56 -9.49
CA GLY A 150 -12.10 3.85 -9.35
C GLY A 150 -12.72 4.35 -10.66
N SER A 151 -12.00 5.17 -11.41
CA SER A 151 -12.29 5.46 -12.82
C SER A 151 -11.01 5.45 -13.65
N ARG A 152 -11.14 5.24 -14.97
CA ARG A 152 -9.99 5.17 -15.89
C ARG A 152 -10.22 6.06 -17.10
N GLN A 153 -9.29 6.97 -17.34
CA GLN A 153 -9.16 7.75 -18.56
C GLN A 153 -7.74 7.53 -19.08
N VAL A 154 -7.56 6.45 -19.84
CA VAL A 154 -6.27 6.04 -20.37
C VAL A 154 -6.29 6.11 -21.88
N GLY A 155 -5.36 6.85 -22.47
CA GLY A 155 -5.27 6.99 -23.93
C GLY A 155 -4.93 5.66 -24.62
N ARG A 156 -3.88 4.99 -24.14
CA ARG A 156 -3.45 3.67 -24.62
C ARG A 156 -3.06 2.77 -23.45
N TRP A 157 -3.63 1.57 -23.40
CA TRP A 157 -3.31 0.54 -22.41
C TRP A 157 -2.65 -0.65 -23.10
N ILE A 158 -1.55 -1.14 -22.56
CA ILE A 158 -0.80 -2.26 -23.09
C ILE A 158 -0.53 -3.22 -21.95
N ASP A 159 -0.97 -4.46 -22.12
CA ASP A 159 -0.60 -5.57 -21.26
C ASP A 159 0.40 -6.45 -22.01
N ASP A 160 1.55 -6.75 -21.40
CA ASP A 160 2.57 -7.57 -22.07
C ASP A 160 2.16 -9.04 -22.24
N GLU A 161 1.20 -9.51 -21.44
CA GLU A 161 0.59 -10.83 -21.62
C GLU A 161 -0.34 -10.86 -22.85
N ASP A 162 -1.00 -9.75 -23.15
CA ASP A 162 -1.91 -9.63 -24.30
C ASP A 162 -1.16 -9.30 -25.60
N ASP A 163 -0.12 -8.44 -25.54
CA ASP A 163 0.68 -8.01 -26.70
C ASP A 163 2.14 -7.72 -26.33
N ALA A 164 2.93 -8.79 -26.23
CA ALA A 164 4.36 -8.72 -25.93
C ALA A 164 5.17 -7.89 -26.95
N THR A 165 4.73 -7.80 -28.21
CA THR A 165 5.45 -7.05 -29.26
C THR A 165 5.26 -5.55 -29.07
N ALA A 166 4.00 -5.12 -28.87
CA ALA A 166 3.70 -3.73 -28.54
C ALA A 166 4.35 -3.31 -27.22
N ALA A 167 4.34 -4.19 -26.21
CA ALA A 167 5.02 -3.95 -24.94
C ALA A 167 6.53 -3.77 -25.12
N ALA A 168 7.19 -4.64 -25.90
CA ALA A 168 8.63 -4.53 -26.17
C ALA A 168 8.99 -3.24 -26.94
N GLU A 169 8.17 -2.84 -27.91
CA GLU A 169 8.35 -1.57 -28.62
C GLU A 169 8.21 -0.38 -27.67
N VAL A 170 7.19 -0.40 -26.81
CA VAL A 170 6.95 0.66 -25.84
C VAL A 170 8.09 0.75 -24.82
N VAL A 171 8.57 -0.36 -24.28
CA VAL A 171 9.75 -0.39 -23.40
C VAL A 171 10.97 0.26 -24.07
N ARG A 172 11.20 -0.08 -25.36
CA ARG A 172 12.29 0.50 -26.15
C ARG A 172 12.12 2.01 -26.36
N VAL A 173 10.90 2.48 -26.65
CA VAL A 173 10.59 3.91 -26.87
C VAL A 173 10.63 4.71 -25.57
N TRP A 174 10.21 4.10 -24.47
CA TRP A 174 10.19 4.70 -23.14
C TRP A 174 11.58 4.73 -22.49
N GLY A 175 12.51 3.89 -22.95
CA GLY A 175 13.86 3.82 -22.41
C GLY A 175 13.90 3.28 -20.98
N VAL A 176 13.01 2.35 -20.64
CA VAL A 176 12.90 1.68 -19.34
C VAL A 176 13.51 0.28 -19.44
N GLY A 177 14.84 0.21 -19.56
CA GLY A 177 15.59 -1.05 -19.57
C GLY A 177 15.73 -1.67 -18.17
N ARG A 178 16.09 -2.96 -18.12
CA ARG A 178 16.57 -3.58 -16.87
C ARG A 178 17.89 -2.89 -16.49
N GLY A 179 17.87 -2.05 -15.45
CA GLY A 179 19.08 -1.45 -14.86
C GLY A 179 19.29 0.05 -15.09
N ASP A 180 18.35 0.77 -15.71
CA ASP A 180 18.49 2.22 -15.88
C ASP A 180 18.21 2.93 -14.54
N GLY A 181 19.24 3.57 -13.98
CA GLY A 181 19.12 4.36 -12.76
C GLY A 181 18.17 5.55 -12.93
N LEU A 182 17.53 5.98 -11.83
CA LEU A 182 16.59 7.11 -11.80
C LEU A 182 17.06 8.35 -12.56
N GLY A 183 18.37 8.64 -12.53
CA GLY A 183 18.96 9.79 -13.21
C GLY A 183 18.68 9.81 -14.72
N THR A 184 18.72 8.64 -15.37
CA THR A 184 18.47 8.48 -16.81
C THR A 184 16.99 8.67 -17.13
N LEU A 185 16.11 8.04 -16.34
CA LEU A 185 14.66 8.16 -16.50
C LEU A 185 14.18 9.60 -16.22
N ALA A 186 14.71 10.24 -15.18
CA ALA A 186 14.39 11.62 -14.82
C ALA A 186 14.85 12.62 -15.89
N ALA A 187 16.03 12.42 -16.49
CA ALA A 187 16.51 13.24 -17.60
C ALA A 187 15.63 13.09 -18.85
N TRP A 188 15.24 11.85 -19.17
CA TRP A 188 14.32 11.56 -20.27
C TRP A 188 12.95 12.20 -20.07
N ALA A 189 12.38 12.10 -18.87
CA ALA A 189 11.05 12.65 -18.54
C ALA A 189 11.06 14.19 -18.66
N ARG A 190 12.09 14.86 -18.10
CA ARG A 190 12.25 16.33 -18.20
C ARG A 190 12.27 16.85 -19.63
N GLY A 191 12.77 16.07 -20.59
CA GLY A 191 12.79 16.42 -22.01
C GLY A 191 11.40 16.49 -22.67
N ARG A 192 10.34 16.02 -22.00
CA ARG A 192 8.97 15.96 -22.54
C ARG A 192 8.04 17.10 -22.08
N GLY A 193 8.49 17.92 -21.13
CA GLY A 193 7.67 19.01 -20.56
C GLY A 193 6.73 18.53 -19.43
N PRO A 194 6.33 19.43 -18.51
CA PRO A 194 5.59 19.08 -17.30
C PRO A 194 4.19 18.52 -17.61
N VAL A 195 3.72 17.58 -16.78
CA VAL A 195 2.28 17.27 -16.72
C VAL A 195 1.61 18.45 -16.02
N VAL A 196 0.88 19.26 -16.79
CA VAL A 196 0.14 20.40 -16.25
C VAL A 196 -1.24 19.92 -15.84
N ALA A 197 -1.44 19.67 -14.55
CA ALA A 197 -2.75 19.43 -13.98
C ALA A 197 -2.83 20.06 -12.58
N GLU A 198 -3.91 20.79 -12.29
CA GLU A 198 -4.19 21.23 -10.94
C GLU A 198 -4.55 20.01 -10.06
N PRO A 199 -4.06 19.95 -8.80
CA PRO A 199 -4.50 18.92 -7.85
C PRO A 199 -6.00 19.01 -7.65
N THR A 200 -6.71 17.88 -7.78
CA THR A 200 -8.15 17.79 -7.55
C THR A 200 -8.50 17.53 -6.09
N PHE A 201 -7.52 17.07 -5.30
CA PHE A 201 -7.63 16.98 -3.85
C PHE A 201 -7.29 18.34 -3.23
N PRO A 202 -8.19 18.93 -2.41
CA PRO A 202 -7.97 20.26 -1.82
C PRO A 202 -6.83 20.23 -0.79
N LEU A 203 -5.63 20.61 -1.22
CA LEU A 203 -4.39 20.64 -0.42
C LEU A 203 -4.57 21.36 0.93
N ALA A 204 -5.27 22.49 0.92
CA ALA A 204 -5.52 23.29 2.14
C ALA A 204 -6.40 22.57 3.18
N GLN A 205 -7.37 21.75 2.76
CA GLN A 205 -8.21 20.97 3.69
C GLN A 205 -7.41 19.80 4.31
N LEU A 206 -6.45 19.26 3.57
CA LEU A 206 -5.53 18.22 4.04
C LEU A 206 -4.48 18.76 5.00
N GLU A 207 -3.90 19.92 4.73
CA GLU A 207 -2.98 20.61 5.65
C GLU A 207 -3.69 20.98 6.95
N ALA A 208 -4.96 21.43 6.88
CA ALA A 208 -5.78 21.68 8.05
C ALA A 208 -6.12 20.40 8.83
N ALA A 209 -6.49 19.31 8.14
CA ALA A 209 -6.71 18.01 8.77
C ALA A 209 -5.41 17.38 9.29
N ALA A 210 -4.26 17.71 8.70
CA ALA A 210 -2.94 17.28 9.16
C ALA A 210 -2.53 17.99 10.43
N ALA A 211 -2.70 19.31 10.46
CA ALA A 211 -2.51 20.13 11.66
C ALA A 211 -3.45 19.71 12.80
N ALA A 212 -4.72 19.40 12.50
CA ALA A 212 -5.69 18.95 13.51
C ALA A 212 -5.37 17.57 14.12
N VAL A 213 -4.85 16.65 13.31
CA VAL A 213 -4.41 15.32 13.78
C VAL A 213 -3.06 15.40 14.51
N SER A 214 -2.11 16.24 14.06
CA SER A 214 -0.88 16.51 14.83
C SER A 214 -1.14 17.23 16.15
N ALA A 215 -2.25 17.97 16.26
CA ALA A 215 -2.71 18.58 17.51
C ALA A 215 -3.48 17.62 18.44
N SER A 216 -3.87 16.45 17.95
CA SER A 216 -4.58 15.41 18.71
C SER A 216 -3.60 14.31 19.09
N ALA A 217 -3.45 14.02 20.39
CA ALA A 217 -2.62 12.90 20.84
C ALA A 217 -3.12 11.59 20.19
N PRO A 218 -2.21 10.70 19.73
CA PRO A 218 -2.63 9.43 19.16
C PRO A 218 -3.50 8.67 20.18
N GLY A 219 -4.67 8.21 19.74
CA GLY A 219 -5.49 7.30 20.52
C GLY A 219 -4.70 6.00 20.80
N PRO A 220 -4.99 5.30 21.90
CA PRO A 220 -4.22 4.13 22.28
C PRO A 220 -4.30 3.06 21.18
N VAL A 221 -3.14 2.68 20.65
CA VAL A 221 -2.99 1.48 19.83
C VAL A 221 -3.37 0.30 20.71
N GLY A 222 -4.34 -0.50 20.28
CA GLY A 222 -4.67 -1.74 20.98
C GLY A 222 -3.42 -2.62 21.12
N PRO A 223 -3.32 -3.44 22.18
CA PRO A 223 -2.15 -4.26 22.39
C PRO A 223 -1.87 -5.14 21.15
N PRO A 224 -0.60 -5.36 20.79
CA PRO A 224 -0.24 -6.21 19.66
C PRO A 224 -0.81 -7.61 19.86
N ALA A 225 -1.13 -8.29 18.75
CA ALA A 225 -1.61 -9.67 18.81
C ALA A 225 -0.60 -10.56 19.57
N PRO A 226 -1.07 -11.55 20.34
CA PRO A 226 -0.20 -12.43 21.09
C PRO A 226 0.87 -13.10 20.20
N PRO A 227 2.08 -13.37 20.72
CA PRO A 227 3.18 -13.94 19.94
C PRO A 227 2.83 -15.21 19.16
N TRP A 228 2.00 -16.08 19.72
CA TRP A 228 1.57 -17.31 19.06
C TRP A 228 0.65 -17.05 17.86
N VAL A 229 -0.17 -16.00 17.91
CA VAL A 229 -1.02 -15.61 16.78
C VAL A 229 -0.14 -15.09 15.65
N ARG A 230 0.78 -14.16 15.98
CA ARG A 230 1.70 -13.57 14.98
C ARG A 230 2.55 -14.64 14.29
N ALA A 231 3.14 -15.56 15.06
CA ALA A 231 3.96 -16.64 14.50
C ALA A 231 3.22 -17.54 13.50
N VAL A 232 1.89 -17.68 13.63
CA VAL A 232 1.07 -18.42 12.67
C VAL A 232 0.66 -17.55 11.49
N LEU A 233 0.34 -16.27 11.72
CA LEU A 233 -0.06 -15.33 10.67
C LEU A 233 1.10 -14.91 9.75
N ASP A 234 2.35 -14.98 10.24
CA ASP A 234 3.55 -14.69 9.46
C ASP A 234 3.89 -15.79 8.42
N LEU A 235 3.12 -16.88 8.41
CA LEU A 235 3.27 -17.95 7.43
C LEU A 235 2.54 -17.59 6.13
N ASP A 236 3.25 -17.64 5.01
CA ASP A 236 2.62 -17.58 3.69
C ASP A 236 1.87 -18.89 3.42
N ALA A 237 0.63 -18.96 3.88
CA ALA A 237 -0.20 -20.16 3.84
C ALA A 237 -1.66 -19.83 3.45
N PRO A 238 -2.35 -20.73 2.73
CA PRO A 238 -3.77 -20.58 2.45
C PRO A 238 -4.61 -20.39 3.72
N GLN A 239 -5.67 -19.56 3.67
CA GLN A 239 -6.47 -19.20 4.85
C GLN A 239 -7.05 -20.39 5.65
N ARG A 240 -7.37 -21.51 4.97
CA ARG A 240 -7.83 -22.74 5.64
C ARG A 240 -6.70 -23.42 6.43
N GLU A 241 -5.49 -23.39 5.90
CA GLU A 241 -4.30 -23.90 6.58
C GLU A 241 -3.90 -22.98 7.74
N LEU A 242 -4.05 -21.65 7.58
CA LEU A 242 -3.90 -20.68 8.67
C LEU A 242 -4.89 -20.96 9.81
N LEU A 243 -6.19 -21.16 9.52
CA LEU A 243 -7.18 -21.52 10.54
C LEU A 243 -6.81 -22.79 11.29
N ARG A 244 -6.38 -23.83 10.56
CA ARG A 244 -5.96 -25.11 11.16
C ARG A 244 -4.80 -24.90 12.12
N ARG A 245 -3.79 -24.13 11.72
CA ARG A 245 -2.60 -23.83 12.54
C ARG A 245 -2.93 -22.93 13.73
N LEU A 246 -3.82 -21.94 13.55
CA LEU A 246 -4.29 -21.09 14.64
C LEU A 246 -5.04 -21.91 15.70
N GLY A 247 -5.87 -22.87 15.27
CA GLY A 247 -6.54 -23.81 16.19
C GLY A 247 -5.55 -24.69 16.97
N GLN A 248 -4.50 -25.18 16.31
CA GLN A 248 -3.43 -25.95 16.97
C GLN A 248 -2.62 -25.10 17.96
N ALA A 249 -2.25 -23.89 17.55
CA ALA A 249 -1.49 -22.98 18.39
C ALA A 249 -2.30 -22.52 19.62
N LEU A 250 -3.62 -22.28 19.45
CA LEU A 250 -4.52 -21.93 20.54
C LEU A 250 -4.60 -23.05 21.59
N ALA A 251 -4.59 -24.33 21.17
CA ALA A 251 -4.62 -25.46 22.10
C ALA A 251 -3.38 -25.54 23.02
N THR A 252 -2.27 -24.92 22.60
CA THR A 252 -1.02 -24.84 23.36
C THR A 252 -0.71 -23.42 23.84
N ALA A 253 -1.62 -22.48 23.66
CA ALA A 253 -1.39 -21.08 23.98
C ALA A 253 -1.33 -20.89 25.51
N PRO A 254 -0.46 -19.98 26.00
CA PRO A 254 -0.46 -19.61 27.42
C PRO A 254 -1.79 -18.95 27.82
N PRO A 255 -2.14 -18.94 29.12
CA PRO A 255 -3.31 -18.21 29.61
C PRO A 255 -3.25 -16.75 29.17
N MET A 256 -4.32 -16.27 28.54
CA MET A 256 -4.43 -14.91 28.01
C MET A 256 -5.26 -14.02 28.93
N SER A 257 -4.90 -12.75 29.00
CA SER A 257 -5.77 -11.68 29.52
C SER A 257 -6.93 -11.40 28.55
N ASP A 258 -7.96 -10.67 29.03
CA ASP A 258 -9.06 -10.22 28.16
C ASP A 258 -8.57 -9.32 27.01
N ALA A 259 -7.55 -8.51 27.27
CA ALA A 259 -6.94 -7.64 26.29
C ALA A 259 -6.22 -8.45 25.19
N GLU A 260 -5.50 -9.51 25.56
CA GLU A 260 -4.84 -10.41 24.62
C GLU A 260 -5.83 -11.25 23.83
N ARG A 261 -6.93 -11.69 24.45
CA ARG A 261 -8.04 -12.36 23.76
C ARG A 261 -8.68 -11.46 22.71
N ALA A 262 -8.94 -10.20 23.05
CA ALA A 262 -9.50 -9.22 22.13
C ALA A 262 -8.54 -8.94 20.96
N ALA A 263 -7.24 -8.79 21.24
CA ALA A 263 -6.21 -8.59 20.22
C ALA A 263 -6.07 -9.82 19.29
N ALA A 264 -6.08 -11.03 19.84
CA ALA A 264 -6.06 -12.27 19.07
C ALA A 264 -7.31 -12.42 18.19
N ALA A 265 -8.49 -12.15 18.73
CA ALA A 265 -9.75 -12.21 18.00
C ALA A 265 -9.77 -11.22 16.81
N ALA A 266 -9.28 -10.00 17.02
CA ALA A 266 -9.17 -8.99 15.97
C ALA A 266 -8.17 -9.41 14.87
N ALA A 267 -7.03 -9.99 15.23
CA ALA A 267 -6.02 -10.47 14.28
C ALA A 267 -6.52 -11.66 13.44
N ILE A 268 -7.17 -12.65 14.07
CA ILE A 268 -7.73 -13.82 13.38
C ILE A 268 -8.85 -13.42 12.42
N THR A 269 -9.73 -12.51 12.85
CA THR A 269 -10.82 -11.98 12.00
C THR A 269 -10.27 -11.29 10.75
N ARG A 270 -9.13 -10.60 10.91
CA ARG A 270 -8.47 -9.87 9.83
C ARG A 270 -7.70 -10.77 8.87
N ALA A 271 -7.09 -11.84 9.36
CA ALA A 271 -6.32 -12.77 8.51
C ALA A 271 -7.19 -13.75 7.73
N VAL A 272 -8.31 -14.17 8.33
CA VAL A 272 -9.22 -15.15 7.74
C VAL A 272 -10.47 -14.44 7.23
N ARG A 273 -10.39 -13.87 6.03
CA ARG A 273 -11.45 -13.02 5.44
C ARG A 273 -12.46 -13.81 4.60
N SER A 274 -12.13 -15.02 4.18
CA SER A 274 -12.96 -15.83 3.27
C SER A 274 -14.36 -16.06 3.84
N PRO A 275 -15.44 -15.68 3.12
CA PRO A 275 -16.82 -15.97 3.52
C PRO A 275 -17.08 -17.48 3.64
N LYS A 276 -16.36 -18.29 2.87
CA LYS A 276 -16.45 -19.77 2.89
C LYS A 276 -15.87 -20.40 4.16
N LEU A 277 -15.17 -19.62 4.99
CA LEU A 277 -14.54 -20.06 6.24
C LEU A 277 -15.15 -19.34 7.46
N ALA A 278 -16.30 -18.68 7.31
CA ALA A 278 -16.91 -17.87 8.36
C ALA A 278 -17.24 -18.70 9.62
N ASP A 279 -17.75 -19.92 9.45
CA ASP A 279 -18.13 -20.81 10.55
C ASP A 279 -16.90 -21.35 11.29
N GLU A 280 -15.86 -21.75 10.54
CA GLU A 280 -14.58 -22.22 11.10
C GLU A 280 -13.88 -21.11 11.89
N ARG A 281 -13.93 -19.88 11.38
CA ARG A 281 -13.45 -18.68 12.07
C ARG A 281 -14.26 -18.38 13.32
N ALA A 282 -15.59 -18.42 13.24
CA ALA A 282 -16.46 -18.19 14.39
C ALA A 282 -16.22 -19.21 15.50
N ALA A 283 -16.00 -20.49 15.15
CA ALA A 283 -15.66 -21.54 16.11
C ALA A 283 -14.33 -21.27 16.82
N LEU A 284 -13.31 -20.82 16.09
CA LEU A 284 -12.01 -20.45 16.65
C LEU A 284 -12.10 -19.23 17.58
N LEU A 285 -12.87 -18.21 17.19
CA LEU A 285 -13.12 -17.03 18.03
C LEU A 285 -13.91 -17.37 19.30
N ALA A 286 -14.85 -18.31 19.22
CA ALA A 286 -15.56 -18.81 20.40
C ALA A 286 -14.62 -19.60 21.34
N ALA A 287 -13.67 -20.37 20.79
CA ALA A 287 -12.67 -21.09 21.57
C ALA A 287 -11.70 -20.14 22.29
N LEU A 288 -11.34 -19.02 21.67
CA LEU A 288 -10.56 -17.93 22.28
C LEU A 288 -11.24 -17.33 23.51
N GLY A 289 -12.57 -17.29 23.54
CA GLY A 289 -13.37 -16.71 24.62
C GLY A 289 -13.61 -17.63 25.83
N LYS A 290 -13.20 -18.91 25.76
CA LYS A 290 -13.31 -19.82 26.89
C LYS A 290 -12.11 -19.65 27.82
N PRO A 291 -12.31 -19.46 29.14
CA PRO A 291 -11.20 -19.58 30.09
C PRO A 291 -10.64 -21.00 30.01
N ALA A 292 -9.31 -21.11 30.03
CA ALA A 292 -8.59 -22.38 30.12
C ALA A 292 -8.86 -23.06 31.47
#